data_AF-A0A7W0QHA0-F1
#
_entry.id   AF-A0A7W0QHA0-F1
#
_cell.length_a   1.000
_cell.length_b   1.000
_cell.length_c   1.000
_cell.angle_alpha   90.00
_cell.angle_beta   90.00
_cell.angle_gamma   90.00
#
_symmetry.space_group_name_H-M   'P 1'
#
loop_
_entity.id
_entity.type
_entity.pdbx_description
1 polymer ?
#
loop_
_entity_poly.entity_id
_entity_poly.type
_entity_poly.pdbx_seq_one_letter_code
_entity_poly.pdbx_strand_id
1 'polypeptide(L)' 'GTGNVYSWWDYRRGDFHEGRGMRIDLVLATLPVAERVEWAIIDRNARKGKLPSDHAPVVVDLRD' A
#
# COMPACT_ATOMS: atom_id res chain seq x y z
N GLY A 1 -13.90 -0.50 12.44
CA GLY A 1 -13.69 0.66 11.57
C GLY A 1 -12.30 0.56 11.02
N THR A 2 -12.16 0.36 9.71
CA THR A 2 -10.86 0.12 9.08
C THR A 2 -10.00 1.37 9.20
N GLY A 3 -8.85 1.25 9.88
CA GLY A 3 -7.87 2.33 9.92
C GLY A 3 -7.49 2.76 8.49
N ASN A 4 -7.00 3.98 8.36
CA ASN A 4 -6.64 4.50 7.04
C ASN A 4 -5.50 3.67 6.42
N VAL A 5 -5.70 3.24 5.17
CA VAL A 5 -4.74 2.46 4.37
C VAL A 5 -4.09 3.41 3.37
N TYR A 6 -2.77 3.60 3.50
CA TYR A 6 -1.99 4.51 2.67
C TYR A 6 -0.85 3.76 2.00
N SER A 7 -0.48 4.19 0.80
CA SER A 7 0.67 3.67 0.06
C SER A 7 1.86 4.62 0.09
N TRP A 8 1.64 5.87 0.49
CA TRP A 8 2.66 6.92 0.49
C TRP A 8 2.60 7.77 1.76
N TRP A 9 3.77 8.21 2.23
CA TRP A 9 3.94 9.20 3.30
C TRP A 9 5.13 10.09 3.01
N ASP A 10 4.97 11.39 3.21
CA ASP A 10 6.08 12.34 3.08
C ASP A 10 7.23 11.98 4.04
N TYR A 11 8.48 12.20 3.62
CA TYR A 11 9.64 12.02 4.49
C TYR A 11 9.68 13.05 5.63
N ARG A 12 9.08 14.22 5.42
CA ARG A 12 9.08 15.33 6.36
C ARG A 12 8.14 15.01 7.53
N ARG A 13 8.45 15.60 8.69
CA ARG A 13 7.57 15.63 9.88
C ARG A 13 7.14 14.26 10.44
N GLY A 14 7.80 13.17 10.07
CA GLY A 14 7.51 11.85 10.63
C GLY A 14 6.15 11.28 10.22
N ASP A 15 5.60 11.69 9.08
CA ASP A 15 4.24 11.35 8.62
C ASP A 15 3.94 9.85 8.60
N PHE A 16 4.95 9.01 8.34
CA PHE A 16 4.85 7.55 8.41
C PHE A 16 4.51 7.00 9.82
N HIS A 17 5.08 7.61 10.85
CA HIS A 17 4.84 7.23 12.25
C HIS A 17 3.51 7.82 12.75
N GLU A 18 3.17 9.02 12.30
CA GLU A 18 1.95 9.74 12.69
C GLU A 18 0.72 9.31 11.88
N GLY A 19 0.89 8.41 10.90
CA GLY A 19 -0.22 7.88 10.11
C GLY A 19 -0.86 8.92 9.19
N ARG A 20 -0.10 9.91 8.73
CA ARG A 20 -0.56 10.92 7.78
C ARG A 20 -0.09 10.58 6.37
N GLY A 21 -0.89 9.80 5.64
CA GLY A 21 -0.50 9.34 4.31
C GLY A 21 -1.50 9.69 3.24
N MET A 22 -1.19 9.24 2.03
CA MET A 22 -2.10 9.21 0.89
C MET A 22 -2.13 7.79 0.31
N ARG A 23 -3.26 7.44 -0.32
CA ARG A 23 -3.38 6.21 -1.11
C ARG A 23 -3.36 6.60 -2.58
N ILE A 24 -2.18 6.53 -3.18
CA ILE A 24 -1.94 7.01 -4.56
C ILE A 24 -1.38 5.93 -5.48
N ASP A 25 -0.99 4.78 -4.94
CA ASP A 25 -0.58 3.61 -5.70
C ASP A 25 -1.78 2.66 -5.80
N LEU A 26 -2.20 2.36 -7.02
CA LEU A 26 -3.43 1.62 -7.31
C LEU A 26 -3.15 0.49 -8.30
N VAL A 27 -3.80 -0.66 -8.07
CA VAL A 27 -3.89 -1.74 -9.06
C VAL A 27 -5.29 -1.71 -9.65
N LEU A 28 -5.40 -1.30 -10.92
CA LEU A 28 -6.65 -1.28 -11.67
C LEU A 28 -6.68 -2.49 -12.60
N ALA A 29 -7.80 -3.21 -12.61
CA ALA A 29 -7.93 -4.45 -13.35
C ALA A 29 -9.25 -4.51 -14.13
N THR A 30 -9.25 -5.22 -15.25
CA THR A 30 -10.48 -5.60 -15.95
C THR A 30 -11.25 -6.64 -15.13
N LEU A 31 -12.55 -6.81 -15.42
CA LEU A 31 -13.41 -7.70 -14.64
C LEU A 31 -12.87 -9.14 -14.51
N PRO A 32 -12.38 -9.81 -15.59
CA PRO A 32 -11.86 -11.18 -15.46
C PRO A 32 -10.63 -11.32 -14.55
N VAL A 33 -9.81 -10.26 -14.44
CA VAL A 33 -8.65 -10.25 -13.54
C VAL A 33 -9.10 -9.96 -12.11
N ALA A 34 -10.02 -9.00 -11.93
CA ALA A 34 -10.60 -8.66 -10.63
C ALA A 34 -11.28 -9.86 -9.96
N GLU A 35 -11.98 -10.71 -10.75
CA GLU A 35 -12.62 -11.93 -10.25
C GLU A 35 -11.64 -12.98 -9.70
N ARG A 36 -10.37 -12.92 -10.12
CA ARG A 36 -9.32 -13.84 -9.66
C ARG A 36 -8.61 -13.37 -8.40
N VAL A 37 -8.81 -12.13 -7.94
CA VAL A 37 -8.14 -11.59 -6.76
C VAL A 37 -8.50 -12.41 -5.51
N GLU A 38 -7.48 -12.98 -4.85
CA GLU A 38 -7.64 -13.66 -3.57
C GLU A 38 -7.51 -12.67 -2.41
N TRP A 39 -6.47 -11.83 -2.47
CA TRP A 39 -6.25 -10.76 -1.50
C TRP A 39 -5.43 -9.61 -2.11
N ALA A 40 -5.50 -8.46 -1.44
CA ALA A 40 -4.68 -7.29 -1.75
C ALA A 40 -4.18 -6.65 -0.46
N ILE A 41 -2.95 -6.18 -0.46
CA ILE A 41 -2.30 -5.58 0.72
C ILE A 41 -1.41 -4.41 0.32
N ILE A 42 -1.26 -3.45 1.23
CA ILE A 42 -0.14 -2.52 1.20
C ILE A 42 0.88 -3.01 2.23
N ASP A 43 2.07 -3.41 1.77
CA ASP A 43 3.13 -3.87 2.67
C ASP A 43 3.81 -2.69 3.38
N ARG A 44 3.15 -2.20 4.43
CA ARG A 44 3.67 -1.14 5.29
C ARG A 44 4.97 -1.57 6.01
N ASN A 45 5.23 -2.87 6.19
CA ASN A 45 6.45 -3.31 6.86
C ASN A 45 7.69 -3.10 6.00
N ALA A 46 7.56 -3.12 4.67
CA ALA A 46 8.65 -2.77 3.75
C ALA A 46 9.21 -1.35 3.95
N ARG A 47 8.46 -0.45 4.57
CA ARG A 47 8.91 0.91 4.95
C ARG A 47 9.77 0.94 6.22
N LYS A 48 9.89 -0.17 6.96
CA LYS A 48 10.76 -0.24 8.14
C LYS A 48 12.18 -0.55 7.70
N GLY A 49 13.17 0.18 8.23
CA GLY A 49 14.59 -0.07 7.93
C GLY A 49 15.37 1.19 7.61
N LYS A 50 16.59 1.03 7.08
CA LYS A 50 17.48 2.15 6.72
C LYS A 50 17.19 2.61 5.29
N LEU A 51 16.96 3.92 5.11
CA LEU A 51 16.67 4.56 3.82
C LEU A 51 15.50 3.92 3.03
N PRO A 52 14.32 3.72 3.64
CA PRO A 52 13.16 3.21 2.92
C PRO A 52 12.65 4.24 1.89
N SER A 53 12.05 3.78 0.79
CA SER A 53 11.23 4.63 -0.10
C SER A 53 10.11 5.31 0.69
N ASP A 54 9.55 6.41 0.20
CA ASP A 54 8.36 7.10 0.70
C ASP A 54 7.06 6.35 0.36
N HIS A 55 7.13 5.43 -0.60
CA HIS A 55 6.06 4.52 -0.96
C HIS A 55 6.21 3.14 -0.29
N ALA A 56 5.09 2.51 0.00
CA ALA A 56 4.98 1.10 0.36
C ALA A 56 4.42 0.31 -0.83
N PRO A 57 4.94 -0.90 -1.11
CA PRO A 57 4.43 -1.75 -2.19
C PRO A 57 2.94 -2.06 -2.02
N VAL A 58 2.20 -2.01 -3.13
CA VAL A 58 0.85 -2.54 -3.24
C VAL A 58 0.94 -3.89 -3.93
N VAL A 59 0.46 -4.94 -3.26
CA VAL A 59 0.54 -6.32 -3.75
C VAL A 59 -0.87 -6.88 -3.88
N VAL A 60 -1.11 -7.59 -4.97
CA VAL A 60 -2.36 -8.30 -5.26
C VAL A 60 -1.99 -9.73 -5.60
N ASP A 61 -2.69 -10.67 -4.98
CA ASP A 61 -2.55 -12.10 -5.24
C ASP A 61 -3.75 -12.58 -6.06
N LEU A 62 -3.46 -13.39 -7.07
CA LEU A 62 -4.44 -13.91 -8.01
C LEU A 62 -4.47 -15.42 -7.90
N ARG A 63 -5.67 -15.99 -7.82
CA ARG A 63 -5.89 -17.42 -7.99
C ARG A 63 -5.53 -17.83 -9.41
N ASP A 64 -4.95 -19.01 -9.56
CA ASP A 64 -4.63 -19.61 -10.86
C ASP A 64 -5.85 -19.71 -11.79
#